data_AF-A0A091RDB2-F1
#
_entry.id   AF-A0A091RDB2-F1
#
_cell.length_a   1.000
_cell.length_b   1.000
_cell.length_c   1.000
_cell.angle_alpha   90.00
_cell.angle_beta   90.00
_cell.angle_gamma   90.00
#
_symmetry.space_group_name_H-M   'P 1'
#
loop_
_entity.id
_entity.type
_entity.pdbx_description
1 polymer ?
#
loop_
_entity_poly.entity_id
_entity_poly.type
_entity_poly.pdbx_seq_one_letter_code
_entity_poly.pdbx_strand_id
1 'polypeptide(L)'
;QMFKGPDKDIEFIYTAPSTAVCGRLLDTGGKKEYLIAGKSEGNGKMHITLCDLVSTWDSLSPTQKKSLNQRYQMGCECKVS
;
A
#
# COMPACT_ATOMS: atom_id res chain seq x y z
N GLN A 1 -4.44 1.53 -9.45
CA GLN A 1 -3.22 2.03 -10.13
C GLN A 1 -2.00 1.53 -9.36
N MET A 2 -0.94 1.10 -10.06
CA MET A 2 0.34 0.75 -9.44
C MET A 2 1.33 1.92 -9.52
N PHE A 3 1.94 2.29 -8.39
CA PHE A 3 2.95 3.36 -8.29
C PHE A 3 4.39 2.82 -8.23
N LYS A 4 4.56 1.60 -7.71
CA LYS A 4 5.84 0.88 -7.62
C LYS A 4 5.56 -0.62 -7.48
N GLY A 5 6.20 -1.45 -8.30
CA GLY A 5 6.00 -2.90 -8.29
C GLY A 5 6.29 -3.55 -9.64
N PRO A 6 5.98 -4.85 -9.78
CA PRO A 6 6.10 -5.59 -11.04
C PRO A 6 5.03 -5.15 -12.06
N ASP A 7 5.24 -5.43 -13.34
CA ASP A 7 4.26 -5.08 -14.39
C ASP A 7 2.93 -5.83 -14.26
N LYS A 8 2.91 -6.97 -13.55
CA LYS A 8 1.70 -7.75 -13.31
C LYS A 8 0.85 -7.09 -12.23
N ASP A 9 -0.44 -6.93 -12.50
CA ASP A 9 -1.42 -6.47 -11.53
C ASP A 9 -1.48 -7.37 -10.27
N ILE A 10 -1.76 -6.74 -9.14
CA ILE A 10 -2.04 -7.44 -7.89
C ILE A 10 -3.53 -7.75 -7.83
N GLU A 11 -3.84 -9.04 -7.80
CA GLU A 11 -5.21 -9.57 -7.73
C GLU A 11 -5.57 -9.98 -6.30
N PHE A 12 -4.58 -10.37 -5.49
CA PHE A 12 -4.79 -10.89 -4.15
C PHE A 12 -3.92 -10.19 -3.11
N ILE A 13 -4.56 -9.79 -2.02
CA ILE A 13 -3.92 -9.21 -0.85
C ILE A 13 -4.18 -10.12 0.34
N TYR A 14 -3.10 -10.63 0.93
CA TYR A 14 -3.15 -11.46 2.12
C TYR A 14 -2.79 -10.64 3.36
N THR A 15 -3.41 -10.98 4.48
CA THR A 15 -3.08 -10.40 5.79
C THR A 15 -3.46 -11.39 6.88
N ALA A 16 -2.88 -11.24 8.07
CA ALA A 16 -3.20 -12.10 9.19
C ALA A 16 -4.66 -11.90 9.66
N PRO A 17 -5.30 -12.91 10.27
CA PRO A 17 -6.74 -12.88 10.58
C PRO A 17 -7.12 -11.94 11.74
N SER A 18 -6.15 -11.50 12.55
CA SER A 18 -6.44 -10.63 13.71
C SER A 18 -5.38 -9.55 13.89
N THR A 19 -5.80 -8.42 14.45
CA THR A 19 -4.91 -7.29 14.75
C THR A 19 -3.83 -7.64 15.76
N ALA A 20 -4.08 -8.59 16.66
CA ALA A 20 -3.10 -9.08 17.64
C ALA A 20 -1.86 -9.71 17.00
N VAL A 21 -1.98 -10.23 15.78
CA VAL A 21 -0.87 -10.76 14.97
C VAL A 21 -0.62 -9.91 13.72
N CYS A 22 -0.83 -8.60 13.83
CA CYS A 22 -0.59 -7.61 12.78
C CYS A 22 -1.50 -7.73 11.55
N GLY A 23 -2.67 -8.35 11.69
CA GLY A 23 -3.69 -8.42 10.64
C GLY A 23 -4.38 -7.09 10.36
N ARG A 24 -4.63 -6.79 9.09
CA ARG A 24 -5.29 -5.56 8.65
C ARG A 24 -6.77 -5.81 8.33
N LEU A 25 -7.64 -5.02 8.96
CA LEU A 25 -9.05 -4.98 8.59
C LEU A 25 -9.25 -3.94 7.48
N LEU A 26 -9.78 -4.37 6.33
CA LEU A 26 -10.12 -3.52 5.20
C LEU A 26 -11.62 -3.57 4.92
N ASP A 27 -12.17 -2.45 4.47
CA ASP A 27 -13.54 -2.40 3.99
C ASP A 27 -13.59 -2.95 2.56
N THR A 28 -14.11 -4.16 2.42
CA THR A 28 -14.24 -4.85 1.13
C THR A 28 -15.56 -4.55 0.42
N GLY A 29 -16.35 -3.59 0.91
CA GLY A 29 -17.63 -3.20 0.31
C GLY A 29 -17.51 -2.42 -1.01
N GLY A 30 -16.30 -2.25 -1.56
CA GLY A 30 -16.06 -1.65 -2.88
C GLY A 30 -16.24 -0.12 -2.96
N LYS A 31 -16.61 0.53 -1.86
CA LYS A 31 -16.87 1.99 -1.81
C LYS A 31 -15.64 2.84 -1.50
N LYS A 32 -14.52 2.21 -1.12
CA LYS A 32 -13.32 2.90 -0.68
C LYS A 32 -12.14 2.50 -1.56
N GLU A 33 -11.43 3.51 -2.02
CA GLU A 33 -10.12 3.35 -2.62
C GLU A 33 -9.06 3.45 -1.53
N TYR A 34 -8.01 2.65 -1.66
CA TYR A 34 -6.91 2.60 -0.70
C TYR A 34 -5.58 2.82 -1.42
N LEU A 35 -4.69 3.60 -0.80
CA LEU A 35 -3.27 3.46 -1.03
C LEU A 35 -2.76 2.29 -0.19
N ILE A 36 -2.10 1.34 -0.84
CA ILE A 36 -1.54 0.15 -0.19
C ILE A 36 -0.07 0.05 -0.62
N ALA A 37 0.84 0.22 0.34
CA ALA A 37 2.25 -0.15 0.19
C ALA A 37 2.53 -1.34 1.10
N GLY A 38 2.99 -2.45 0.52
CA GLY A 38 3.25 -3.69 1.26
C GLY A 38 4.25 -4.59 0.54
N LYS A 39 4.38 -5.83 1.00
CA LYS A 39 5.37 -6.78 0.49
C LYS A 39 4.80 -7.57 -0.69
N SER A 40 5.49 -7.56 -1.83
CA SER A 40 5.14 -8.44 -2.95
C SER A 40 5.51 -9.89 -2.64
N GLU A 41 4.62 -10.82 -2.98
CA GLU A 41 4.87 -12.27 -2.94
C GLU A 41 5.05 -12.86 -4.35
N GLY A 42 4.98 -12.02 -5.38
CA GLY A 42 5.02 -12.44 -6.78
C GLY A 42 3.67 -12.94 -7.31
N ASN A 43 3.60 -13.19 -8.61
CA ASN A 43 2.44 -13.78 -9.29
C ASN A 43 1.10 -13.08 -9.07
N GLY A 44 1.09 -11.77 -8.81
CA GLY A 44 -0.13 -10.99 -8.56
C GLY A 44 -0.62 -11.09 -7.10
N LYS A 45 0.25 -11.52 -6.19
CA LYS A 45 -0.03 -11.63 -4.76
C LYS A 45 0.84 -10.64 -3.97
N MET A 46 0.27 -10.12 -2.89
CA MET A 46 0.99 -9.33 -1.91
C MET A 46 0.53 -9.64 -0.49
N HIS A 47 1.37 -9.34 0.48
CA HIS A 47 1.05 -9.44 1.90
C HIS A 47 1.15 -8.07 2.58
N ILE A 48 0.18 -7.78 3.44
CA ILE A 48 0.14 -6.55 4.23
C ILE A 48 -0.09 -6.84 5.71
N THR A 49 0.34 -5.90 6.54
CA THR A 49 0.28 -5.95 8.00
C THR A 49 -0.23 -4.62 8.56
N LEU A 50 -0.42 -4.56 9.88
CA LEU A 50 -0.74 -3.29 10.57
C LEU A 50 0.36 -2.24 10.42
N CYS A 51 1.60 -2.64 10.22
CA CYS A 51 2.75 -1.73 10.13
C CYS A 51 2.93 -1.14 8.73
N ASP A 52 2.27 -1.72 7.73
CA ASP A 52 2.34 -1.24 6.35
C ASP A 52 1.55 0.06 6.16
N LEU A 53 1.99 0.87 5.21
CA LEU A 53 1.31 2.12 4.85
C LEU A 53 0.06 1.79 4.03
N VAL A 54 -1.05 1.67 4.75
CA VAL A 54 -2.40 1.51 4.19
C VAL A 54 -3.28 2.64 4.68
N SER A 55 -3.86 3.39 3.75
CA SER A 55 -4.71 4.55 4.05
C SER A 55 -5.79 4.70 2.99
N THR A 56 -6.93 5.29 3.32
CA THR A 56 -7.94 5.61 2.31
C THR A 56 -7.38 6.67 1.36
N TRP A 57 -7.70 6.55 0.08
CA TRP A 57 -7.18 7.46 -0.93
C TRP A 57 -7.55 8.91 -0.63
N ASP A 58 -8.76 9.16 -0.13
CA ASP A 58 -9.26 10.50 0.18
C ASP A 58 -8.60 11.15 1.40
N SER A 59 -8.00 10.37 2.31
CA SER A 59 -7.30 10.94 3.46
C SER A 59 -5.90 11.47 3.10
N LEU A 60 -5.39 11.17 1.91
CA LEU A 60 -4.07 11.64 1.47
C LEU A 60 -4.13 13.09 1.03
N SER A 61 -3.17 13.88 1.49
CA SER A 61 -2.97 15.25 1.00
C SER A 61 -2.65 15.26 -0.51
N PRO A 62 -2.95 16.37 -1.21
CA PRO A 62 -2.57 16.52 -2.62
C PRO A 62 -1.09 16.29 -2.87
N THR A 63 -0.23 16.74 -1.94
CA THR A 63 1.23 16.55 -2.01
C THR A 63 1.62 15.07 -1.91
N GLN A 64 0.99 14.30 -1.02
CA GLN A 64 1.24 12.86 -0.92
C GLN A 64 0.85 12.15 -2.21
N LYS A 65 -0.37 12.39 -2.72
CA LYS A 65 -0.86 11.79 -3.99
C LYS A 65 0.08 12.07 -5.15
N LYS A 66 0.51 13.33 -5.32
CA LYS A 66 1.43 13.73 -6.38
C LYS A 66 2.83 13.11 -6.22
N SER A 67 3.30 13.00 -4.97
CA SER A 67 4.65 12.51 -4.68
C SER A 67 4.84 11.02 -4.94
N LEU A 68 3.76 10.22 -4.93
CA LEU A 68 3.77 8.79 -5.28
C LEU A 68 4.42 8.50 -6.63
N ASN A 69 4.18 9.34 -7.63
CA ASN A 69 4.74 9.18 -8.98
C ASN A 69 5.95 10.08 -9.27
N GLN A 70 6.23 11.07 -8.42
CA GLN A 70 7.15 12.16 -8.78
C GLN A 70 8.36 12.29 -7.87
N ARG A 71 8.19 12.10 -6.55
CA ARG A 71 9.20 12.56 -5.57
C ARG A 71 9.67 11.48 -4.62
N TYR A 72 8.81 10.55 -4.21
CA TYR A 72 9.21 9.57 -3.20
C TYR A 72 10.36 8.68 -3.67
N GLN A 73 10.36 8.25 -4.93
CA GLN A 73 11.46 7.46 -5.49
C GLN A 73 12.80 8.23 -5.52
N MET A 74 12.77 9.55 -5.73
CA MET A 74 13.99 10.38 -5.71
C MET A 74 14.62 10.46 -4.31
N GLY A 75 13.80 10.34 -3.27
CA GLY A 75 14.23 10.41 -1.88
C GLY A 75 14.60 9.06 -1.26
N CYS A 76 14.59 7.95 -2.01
CA CYS A 76 14.87 6.62 -1.45
C CYS A 76 16.29 6.48 -0.88
N GLU A 77 17.27 7.24 -1.41
CA GLU A 77 18.65 7.27 -0.90
C GLU A 77 18.81 8.21 0.33
N CYS A 78 17.78 8.98 0.65
CA CYS A 78 17.77 9.88 1.80
C CYS A 78 17.29 9.13 3.06
N LYS A 79 17.73 9.60 4.23
CA LYS A 79 17.26 9.12 5.53
C LYS A 79 16.22 10.07 6.11
N VAL A 80 15.09 9.53 6.57
CA VAL A 80 14.12 10.23 7.42
C VAL A 80 14.45 9.88 8.87
N SER A 81 14.69 10.90 9.71
CA SER A 81 15.11 10.75 11.11
C SER A 81 14.33 11.66 12.04
#